data_AF-A0A5C6DEU2-F1
#
_entry.id   AF-A0A5C6DEU2-F1
#
_cell.length_a   1.000
_cell.length_b   1.000
_cell.length_c   1.000
_cell.angle_alpha   90.00
_cell.angle_beta   90.00
_cell.angle_gamma   90.00
#
_symmetry.space_group_name_H-M   'P 1'
#
loop_
_entity.id
_entity.type
_entity.pdbx_description
1 polymer ?
#
loop_
_entity_poly.entity_id
_entity_poly.type
_entity_poly.pdbx_seq_one_letter_code
_entity_poly.pdbx_strand_id
1 'polypeptide(L)'
;MTFLSDSLVDGEYCRRLKTDLQNAVICRFLVAYVSDAGLNSIGRNDLMKALDNQLSFGISSMSCSCGYSPLLKLQSELGDENIRLKYFMDPSVCGTDEPSGLVLMHSKLVYLKTTIDGEPRSVVYLGSHNWTRRALGSGGPRNAEASYRFEMAFDADHLEGRGQDVASQANRHLRAADDNECCLPATASNERTFKEWDQAVCKNRPSSSLDEVLLILAVRPPSSGRLRSLDELQGQGLYMQCLEEVEGTQVWDAPDQTIVMVWDSAEALSQGRQPTLLLCSKNTRNAGPNSDRHGTNQSANPIAGFAGVLFDQQQGTRHLNSVNSTRSVSTLWSGSEAEVFDLQFPTTSNNCKDFDGNLNPKYQFLLEVETVVHSAEEATPDAAFVWECHWALEKGPPMGACGPF
;
A
#
# COMPACT_ATOMS: atom_id res chain seq x y z
N MET A 1 -13.86 4.86 14.27
CA MET A 1 -12.71 4.45 13.43
C MET A 1 -13.25 3.75 12.21
N THR A 2 -12.72 4.03 11.04
CA THR A 2 -13.13 3.47 9.76
C THR A 2 -11.88 3.10 8.99
N PHE A 3 -11.77 1.88 8.48
CA PHE A 3 -10.70 1.53 7.55
C PHE A 3 -11.13 1.90 6.12
N LEU A 4 -10.20 2.40 5.31
CA LEU A 4 -10.44 3.06 4.02
C LEU A 4 -9.67 2.40 2.89
N SER A 5 -9.73 1.06 2.85
CA SER A 5 -9.21 0.25 1.74
C SER A 5 -10.05 -0.99 1.58
N ASP A 6 -11.37 -0.77 1.48
CA ASP A 6 -12.32 -1.84 1.31
C ASP A 6 -12.09 -2.60 0.00
N SER A 7 -11.54 -1.91 -1.01
CA SER A 7 -10.75 -2.49 -2.08
C SER A 7 -9.41 -1.77 -2.13
N LEU A 8 -8.30 -2.53 -2.18
CA LEU A 8 -6.92 -2.01 -2.13
C LEU A 8 -6.59 -0.99 -3.22
N VAL A 9 -7.43 -0.87 -4.24
CA VAL A 9 -7.29 0.04 -5.38
C VAL A 9 -8.46 1.01 -5.54
N ASP A 10 -9.33 1.13 -4.53
CA ASP A 10 -10.50 2.01 -4.59
C ASP A 10 -10.17 3.50 -4.39
N GLY A 11 -11.18 4.34 -4.64
CA GLY A 11 -11.08 5.79 -4.46
C GLY A 11 -11.62 6.28 -3.11
N GLU A 12 -11.87 5.40 -2.15
CA GLU A 12 -12.60 5.72 -0.93
C GLU A 12 -11.83 6.71 -0.06
N TYR A 13 -10.52 6.48 0.13
CA TYR A 13 -9.64 7.43 0.82
C TYR A 13 -9.76 8.84 0.23
N CYS A 14 -9.61 8.94 -1.10
CA CYS A 14 -9.62 10.21 -1.82
C CYS A 14 -10.99 10.91 -1.68
N ARG A 15 -12.08 10.16 -1.84
CA ARG A 15 -13.45 10.67 -1.69
C ARG A 15 -13.72 11.19 -0.27
N ARG A 16 -13.34 10.42 0.74
CA ARG A 16 -13.54 10.79 2.16
C ARG A 16 -12.70 12.00 2.54
N LEU A 17 -11.41 11.99 2.21
CA LEU A 17 -10.52 13.12 2.51
C LEU A 17 -11.03 14.41 1.86
N LYS A 18 -11.50 14.32 0.60
CA LYS A 18 -12.11 15.46 -0.09
C LYS A 18 -13.35 15.99 0.62
N THR A 19 -14.24 15.12 1.07
CA THR A 19 -15.43 15.53 1.85
C THR A 19 -15.03 16.19 3.17
N ASP A 20 -14.08 15.63 3.91
CA ASP A 20 -13.66 16.20 5.19
C ASP A 20 -12.93 17.54 5.03
N LEU A 21 -12.17 17.71 3.94
CA LEU A 21 -11.51 18.96 3.59
C LEU A 21 -12.47 20.10 3.26
N GLN A 22 -13.64 19.82 2.68
CA GLN A 22 -14.63 20.84 2.33
C GLN A 22 -15.06 21.70 3.54
N ASN A 23 -15.08 21.10 4.73
CA ASN A 23 -15.46 21.76 5.98
C ASN A 23 -14.27 21.92 6.95
N ALA A 24 -13.07 21.59 6.52
CA ALA A 24 -11.89 21.68 7.36
C ALA A 24 -11.49 23.15 7.57
N VAL A 25 -11.24 23.50 8.83
CA VAL A 25 -10.73 24.82 9.22
C VAL A 25 -9.26 24.79 9.60
N ILE A 26 -8.71 23.60 9.88
CA ILE A 26 -7.28 23.36 10.11
C ILE A 26 -6.92 22.06 9.39
N CYS A 27 -5.80 22.07 8.67
CA CYS A 27 -5.19 20.89 8.08
C CYS A 27 -3.72 20.84 8.47
N ARG A 28 -3.30 19.70 9.04
CA ARG A 28 -1.90 19.36 9.27
C ARG A 28 -1.60 18.05 8.59
N PHE A 29 -0.57 18.02 7.76
CA PHE A 29 -0.22 16.77 7.08
C PHE A 29 1.27 16.52 7.05
N LEU A 30 1.60 15.25 7.07
CA LEU A 30 2.91 14.72 6.79
C LEU A 30 2.72 13.55 5.83
N VAL A 31 2.96 13.79 4.55
CA VAL A 31 2.73 12.84 3.47
C VAL A 31 3.98 12.75 2.63
N ALA A 32 4.64 11.60 2.63
CA ALA A 32 5.98 11.48 2.04
C ALA A 32 6.04 11.96 0.59
N TYR A 33 5.09 11.59 -0.26
CA TYR A 33 5.10 11.96 -1.68
C TYR A 33 3.83 12.68 -2.09
N VAL A 34 4.01 13.85 -2.70
CA VAL A 34 2.93 14.72 -3.19
C VAL A 34 3.22 15.09 -4.64
N SER A 35 2.22 14.93 -5.52
CA SER A 35 2.27 15.41 -6.91
C SER A 35 1.12 16.37 -7.22
N ASP A 36 1.26 17.19 -8.27
CA ASP A 36 0.20 18.11 -8.72
C ASP A 36 -1.12 17.37 -8.98
N ALA A 37 -1.04 16.19 -9.62
CA ALA A 37 -2.22 15.35 -9.86
C ALA A 37 -2.86 14.83 -8.57
N GLY A 38 -2.06 14.48 -7.55
CA GLY A 38 -2.58 14.04 -6.26
C GLY A 38 -3.25 15.16 -5.49
N LEU A 39 -2.64 16.35 -5.43
CA LEU A 39 -3.25 17.56 -4.84
C LEU A 39 -4.60 17.88 -5.48
N ASN A 40 -4.68 17.82 -6.81
CA ASN A 40 -5.94 18.03 -7.52
C ASN A 40 -6.99 16.96 -7.19
N SER A 41 -6.56 15.70 -7.00
CA SER A 41 -7.47 14.58 -6.70
C SER A 41 -8.14 14.75 -5.34
N ILE A 42 -7.37 15.11 -4.29
CA ILE A 42 -7.90 15.31 -2.93
C ILE A 42 -8.71 16.60 -2.75
N GLY A 43 -8.69 17.50 -3.74
CA GLY A 43 -9.37 18.79 -3.67
C GLY A 43 -8.46 19.94 -3.24
N ARG A 44 -7.47 20.28 -4.07
CA ARG A 44 -6.51 21.38 -3.87
C ARG A 44 -7.12 22.67 -3.30
N ASN A 45 -8.26 23.12 -3.83
CA ASN A 45 -8.90 24.36 -3.39
C ASN A 45 -9.40 24.29 -1.95
N ASP A 46 -9.96 23.16 -1.53
CA ASP A 46 -10.43 22.97 -0.16
C ASP A 46 -9.25 22.77 0.81
N LEU A 47 -8.19 22.09 0.35
CA LEU A 47 -6.92 22.05 1.08
C LEU A 47 -6.35 23.46 1.30
N MET A 48 -6.31 24.32 0.29
CA MET A 48 -5.82 25.70 0.44
C MET A 48 -6.62 26.50 1.48
N LYS A 49 -7.96 26.39 1.47
CA LYS A 49 -8.80 27.03 2.49
C LYS A 49 -8.44 26.57 3.90
N ALA A 50 -8.23 25.27 4.09
CA ALA A 50 -7.84 24.73 5.39
C ALA A 50 -6.42 25.16 5.81
N LEU A 51 -5.50 25.32 4.85
CA LEU A 51 -4.12 25.76 5.08
C LEU A 51 -3.97 27.26 5.37
N ASP A 52 -5.00 28.07 5.07
CA ASP A 52 -5.01 29.52 5.37
C ASP A 52 -4.93 29.80 6.88
N ASN A 53 -5.42 28.87 7.70
CA ASN A 53 -5.32 28.97 9.15
C ASN A 53 -3.86 28.93 9.63
N GLN A 54 -3.49 29.80 10.59
CA GLN A 54 -2.13 29.88 11.14
C GLN A 54 -1.67 28.62 11.87
N LEU A 55 -2.60 27.79 12.33
CA LEU A 55 -2.31 26.52 12.99
C LEU A 55 -2.10 25.37 12.00
N SER A 56 -2.35 25.58 10.71
CA SER A 56 -2.18 24.58 9.67
C SER A 56 -0.74 24.55 9.17
N PHE A 57 -0.29 23.39 8.71
CA PHE A 57 0.99 23.23 8.03
C PHE A 57 1.02 21.91 7.26
N GLY A 58 2.03 21.74 6.41
CA GLY A 58 2.15 20.56 5.58
C GLY A 58 3.59 20.21 5.31
N ILE A 59 3.93 18.93 5.41
CA ILE A 59 5.28 18.43 5.17
C ILE A 59 5.22 17.29 4.17
N SER A 60 6.10 17.33 3.18
CA SER A 60 6.36 16.21 2.27
C SER A 60 7.84 15.90 2.27
N SER A 61 8.20 14.66 1.98
CA SER A 61 9.59 14.35 1.61
C SER A 61 9.81 14.66 0.14
N MET A 62 11.05 15.03 -0.20
CA MET A 62 11.45 15.08 -1.59
C MET A 62 11.58 13.66 -2.17
N SER A 63 11.18 13.48 -3.43
CA SER A 63 11.41 12.23 -4.15
C SER A 63 11.64 12.46 -5.63
N CYS A 64 12.44 11.59 -6.25
CA CYS A 64 12.73 11.68 -7.67
C CYS A 64 11.50 11.53 -8.58
N SER A 65 10.44 10.86 -8.11
CA SER A 65 9.23 10.65 -8.90
C SER A 65 8.27 11.82 -8.87
N CYS A 66 8.34 12.69 -7.86
CA CYS A 66 7.40 13.80 -7.70
C CYS A 66 8.06 15.18 -7.71
N GLY A 67 9.39 15.24 -7.57
CA GLY A 67 10.14 16.47 -7.45
C GLY A 67 9.72 17.32 -6.25
N TYR A 68 10.10 18.61 -6.28
CA TYR A 68 9.76 19.59 -5.25
C TYR A 68 8.74 20.64 -5.69
N SER A 69 8.39 20.68 -6.98
CA SER A 69 7.48 21.71 -7.52
C SER A 69 6.08 21.70 -6.90
N PRO A 70 5.46 20.55 -6.52
CA PRO A 70 4.07 20.54 -6.05
C PRO A 70 3.81 21.40 -4.81
N LEU A 71 4.60 21.27 -3.73
CA LEU A 71 4.41 22.12 -2.54
C LEU A 71 4.94 23.53 -2.75
N LEU A 72 5.99 23.73 -3.57
CA LEU A 72 6.49 25.06 -3.91
C LEU A 72 5.41 25.91 -4.59
N LYS A 73 4.70 25.33 -5.57
CA LYS A 73 3.55 25.98 -6.24
C LYS A 73 2.41 26.22 -5.26
N LEU A 74 2.06 25.23 -4.44
CA LEU A 74 0.98 25.37 -3.46
C LEU A 74 1.27 26.46 -2.42
N GLN A 75 2.52 26.58 -1.97
CA GLN A 75 2.95 27.65 -1.06
C GLN A 75 2.88 29.02 -1.74
N SER A 76 3.28 29.12 -3.01
CA SER A 76 3.16 30.38 -3.76
C SER A 76 1.72 30.85 -3.92
N GLU A 77 0.76 29.93 -3.99
CA GLU A 77 -0.68 30.24 -4.03
C GLU A 77 -1.24 30.65 -2.67
N LEU A 78 -0.67 30.15 -1.56
CA LEU A 78 -0.99 30.58 -0.18
C LEU A 78 -0.37 31.94 0.16
N GLY A 79 0.67 32.34 -0.56
CA GLY A 79 1.43 33.56 -0.34
C GLY A 79 2.63 33.37 0.58
N ASP A 80 3.60 34.28 0.46
CA ASP A 80 4.89 34.20 1.17
C ASP A 80 4.83 34.74 2.61
N GLU A 81 3.77 35.47 2.96
CA GLU A 81 3.56 36.01 4.31
C GLU A 81 3.25 34.91 5.34
N ASN A 82 2.78 33.75 4.85
CA ASN A 82 2.33 32.63 5.65
C ASN A 82 3.00 31.35 5.15
N ILE A 83 4.25 31.12 5.57
CA ILE A 83 4.94 29.85 5.30
C ILE A 83 4.20 28.74 6.07
N ARG A 84 3.63 27.80 5.32
CA ARG A 84 2.84 26.66 5.84
C ARG A 84 3.39 25.33 5.39
N LEU A 85 4.10 25.31 4.26
CA LEU A 85 4.54 24.08 3.62
C LEU A 85 6.05 23.94 3.71
N LYS A 86 6.51 22.74 4.02
CA LYS A 86 7.93 22.38 4.13
C LYS A 86 8.22 21.10 3.36
N TYR A 87 9.46 20.97 2.91
CA TYR A 87 10.02 19.72 2.47
C TYR A 87 10.99 19.19 3.52
N PHE A 88 10.80 17.93 3.92
CA PHE A 88 11.83 17.19 4.63
C PHE A 88 12.95 16.86 3.66
N MET A 89 14.12 17.39 3.96
CA MET A 89 15.35 17.13 3.26
C MET A 89 16.05 16.00 3.97
N ASP A 90 16.07 14.82 3.35
CA ASP A 90 16.98 13.76 3.80
C ASP A 90 18.41 14.32 3.69
N PRO A 91 19.19 14.41 4.77
CA PRO A 91 20.52 14.99 4.72
C PRO A 91 21.47 14.09 3.94
N SER A 92 21.50 14.27 2.63
CA SER A 92 22.53 13.72 1.74
C SER A 92 23.55 14.79 1.34
N VAL A 93 23.84 15.76 2.21
CA VAL A 93 24.76 16.88 1.91
C VAL A 93 25.83 17.00 2.99
N CYS A 94 26.69 15.98 3.04
CA CYS A 94 28.13 16.08 3.27
C CYS A 94 28.71 14.71 2.97
N GLY A 95 29.32 14.54 1.80
CA GLY A 95 29.80 13.25 1.29
C GLY A 95 31.00 12.64 2.03
N THR A 96 31.06 12.69 3.37
CA THR A 96 32.11 11.98 4.11
C THR A 96 31.74 11.52 5.53
N ASP A 97 30.63 11.92 6.14
CA ASP A 97 30.28 11.48 7.50
C ASP A 97 28.76 11.34 7.66
N GLU A 98 28.20 10.21 7.25
CA GLU A 98 26.84 9.84 7.70
C GLU A 98 26.92 9.40 9.17
N PRO A 99 26.23 10.05 10.13
CA PRO A 99 25.78 9.32 11.30
C PRO A 99 24.68 8.37 10.83
N SER A 100 24.94 7.07 10.96
CA SER A 100 23.99 5.99 10.73
C SER A 100 22.68 6.26 11.47
N GLY A 101 21.64 6.79 10.82
CA GLY A 101 20.37 6.95 11.53
C GLY A 101 19.26 7.85 10.98
N LEU A 102 19.41 8.56 9.86
CA LEU A 102 18.29 9.34 9.31
C LEU A 102 17.63 8.59 8.16
N VAL A 103 16.48 8.00 8.47
CA VAL A 103 15.59 7.30 7.55
C VAL A 103 14.69 8.33 6.88
N LEU A 104 14.56 8.29 5.55
CA LEU A 104 13.52 9.01 4.79
C LEU A 104 12.21 9.09 5.58
N MET A 105 11.70 10.30 5.83
CA MET A 105 10.43 10.46 6.53
C MET A 105 9.25 9.97 5.67
N HIS A 106 8.95 8.67 5.75
CA HIS A 106 8.00 8.01 4.87
C HIS A 106 6.56 7.96 5.40
N SER A 107 6.20 8.83 6.36
CA SER A 107 4.86 8.90 6.95
C SER A 107 3.78 9.33 5.94
N LYS A 108 2.53 8.87 6.16
CA LYS A 108 1.31 9.40 5.51
C LYS A 108 0.23 9.58 6.58
N LEU A 109 0.33 10.72 7.23
CA LEU A 109 -0.51 11.13 8.35
C LEU A 109 -1.15 12.47 8.02
N VAL A 110 -2.47 12.56 8.17
CA VAL A 110 -3.23 13.80 7.98
C VAL A 110 -4.12 14.01 9.19
N TYR A 111 -4.09 15.20 9.76
CA TYR A 111 -5.00 15.65 10.80
C TYR A 111 -5.84 16.80 10.28
N LEU A 112 -7.14 16.73 10.51
CA LEU A 112 -8.10 17.79 10.20
C LEU A 112 -8.87 18.18 11.47
N LYS A 113 -9.03 19.50 11.67
CA LYS A 113 -10.16 20.02 12.44
C LYS A 113 -11.24 20.38 11.43
N THR A 114 -12.36 19.67 11.48
CA THR A 114 -13.47 19.83 10.53
C THR A 114 -14.81 19.91 11.28
N THR A 115 -15.88 20.19 10.56
CA THR A 115 -17.25 20.20 11.10
C THR A 115 -18.05 19.09 10.43
N ILE A 116 -18.62 18.19 11.23
CA ILE A 116 -19.46 17.08 10.77
C ILE A 116 -20.78 17.16 11.54
N ASP A 117 -21.90 17.19 10.82
CA ASP A 117 -23.25 17.36 11.37
C ASP A 117 -23.40 18.61 12.25
N GLY A 118 -22.67 19.68 11.91
CA GLY A 118 -22.67 20.94 12.67
C GLY A 118 -21.75 20.96 13.90
N GLU A 119 -21.14 19.82 14.25
CA GLU A 119 -20.27 19.70 15.43
C GLU A 119 -18.79 19.67 15.05
N PRO A 120 -17.90 20.30 15.84
CA PRO A 120 -16.47 20.27 15.58
C PRO A 120 -15.90 18.88 15.86
N ARG A 121 -15.14 18.35 14.89
CA ARG A 121 -14.51 17.03 14.94
C ARG A 121 -13.01 17.12 14.71
N SER A 122 -12.29 16.22 15.35
CA SER A 122 -10.91 15.87 15.00
C SER A 122 -10.93 14.62 14.13
N VAL A 123 -10.36 14.72 12.93
CA VAL A 123 -10.22 13.59 12.01
C VAL A 123 -8.75 13.31 11.76
N VAL A 124 -8.35 12.05 11.86
CA VAL A 124 -6.98 11.60 11.55
C VAL A 124 -7.04 10.55 10.45
N TYR A 125 -6.26 10.73 9.40
CA TYR A 125 -5.96 9.69 8.42
C TYR A 125 -4.55 9.16 8.64
N LEU A 126 -4.38 7.85 8.70
CA LEU A 126 -3.09 7.18 8.85
C LEU A 126 -3.01 5.96 7.96
N GLY A 127 -1.95 5.82 7.15
CA GLY A 127 -1.73 4.59 6.37
C GLY A 127 -0.66 4.75 5.29
N SER A 128 -0.92 4.18 4.10
CA SER A 128 0.07 4.12 3.02
C SER A 128 -0.16 5.15 1.90
N HIS A 129 -1.37 5.74 1.79
CA HIS A 129 -1.75 6.64 0.71
C HIS A 129 -0.87 7.91 0.61
N ASN A 130 0.05 7.92 -0.35
CA ASN A 130 0.69 9.15 -0.80
C ASN A 130 -0.29 10.00 -1.62
N TRP A 131 -0.03 11.30 -1.73
CA TRP A 131 -0.83 12.18 -2.58
C TRP A 131 -0.29 12.20 -4.01
N THR A 132 -0.40 11.06 -4.68
CA THR A 132 0.06 10.89 -6.08
C THR A 132 -1.03 10.27 -6.94
N ARG A 133 -0.89 10.39 -8.27
CA ARG A 133 -1.85 9.79 -9.23
C ARG A 133 -1.99 8.28 -9.04
N ARG A 134 -0.93 7.55 -8.71
CA ARG A 134 -0.97 6.08 -8.57
C ARG A 134 -1.64 5.62 -7.28
N ALA A 135 -1.46 6.39 -6.21
CA ALA A 135 -2.04 6.10 -4.90
C ALA A 135 -3.50 6.58 -4.75
N LEU A 136 -3.92 7.59 -5.53
CA LEU A 136 -5.26 8.20 -5.39
C LEU A 136 -6.15 8.06 -6.63
N GLY A 137 -5.60 7.66 -7.77
CA GLY A 137 -6.23 7.81 -9.07
C GLY A 137 -7.13 6.65 -9.48
N SER A 138 -8.05 6.95 -10.41
CA SER A 138 -8.94 5.97 -11.04
C SER A 138 -8.37 5.35 -12.34
N GLY A 139 -7.11 5.57 -12.69
CA GLY A 139 -6.47 5.03 -13.90
C GLY A 139 -5.28 4.14 -13.58
N GLY A 140 -5.08 3.05 -14.34
CA GLY A 140 -3.94 2.15 -14.18
C GLY A 140 -2.63 2.73 -14.77
N PRO A 141 -1.45 2.29 -14.29
CA PRO A 141 -1.23 1.40 -13.13
C PRO A 141 -1.47 2.12 -11.79
N ARG A 142 -1.97 1.38 -10.78
CA ARG A 142 -2.31 1.89 -9.44
C ARG A 142 -1.55 1.14 -8.35
N ASN A 143 -1.37 1.79 -7.21
CA ASN A 143 -0.84 1.14 -6.01
C ASN A 143 -1.98 0.43 -5.25
N ALA A 144 -1.63 -0.69 -4.60
CA ALA A 144 -2.45 -1.22 -3.52
C ALA A 144 -2.17 -0.41 -2.24
N GLU A 145 -3.18 0.24 -1.68
CA GLU A 145 -3.04 1.16 -0.55
C GLU A 145 -3.98 0.78 0.61
N ALA A 146 -3.58 1.07 1.85
CA ALA A 146 -4.24 0.75 3.12
C ALA A 146 -4.23 1.96 4.06
N SER A 147 -5.40 2.48 4.48
CA SER A 147 -5.46 3.59 5.44
C SER A 147 -6.62 3.50 6.44
N TYR A 148 -6.42 4.04 7.64
CA TYR A 148 -7.46 4.24 8.65
C TYR A 148 -7.86 5.71 8.72
N ARG A 149 -9.14 5.94 9.01
CA ARG A 149 -9.72 7.23 9.41
C ARG A 149 -10.28 7.13 10.82
N PHE A 150 -9.73 7.95 11.71
CA PHE A 150 -10.22 8.12 13.07
C PHE A 150 -11.03 9.41 13.12
N GLU A 151 -12.21 9.35 13.73
CA GLU A 151 -13.07 10.50 13.95
C GLU A 151 -13.44 10.54 15.43
N MET A 152 -13.35 11.71 16.04
CA MET A 152 -13.69 11.96 17.43
C MET A 152 -14.20 13.39 17.63
N ALA A 153 -14.91 13.62 18.74
CA ALA A 153 -15.27 14.98 19.15
C ALA A 153 -14.00 15.83 19.29
N PHE A 154 -14.04 17.08 18.83
CA PHE A 154 -12.87 17.95 18.93
C PHE A 154 -12.58 18.34 20.39
N ASP A 155 -11.31 18.23 20.78
CA ASP A 155 -10.77 18.81 22.01
C ASP A 155 -9.60 19.75 21.65
N ALA A 156 -9.42 20.83 22.42
CA ALA A 156 -8.31 21.76 22.22
C ALA A 156 -6.95 21.09 22.42
N ASP A 157 -6.85 20.11 23.33
CA ASP A 157 -5.64 19.34 23.60
C ASP A 157 -5.23 18.45 22.42
N HIS A 158 -6.14 18.17 21.47
CA HIS A 158 -5.80 17.52 20.22
C HIS A 158 -4.82 18.37 19.41
N LEU A 159 -5.09 19.68 19.24
CA LEU A 159 -4.22 20.57 18.47
C LEU A 159 -2.86 20.76 19.14
N GLU A 160 -2.82 20.80 20.47
CA GLU A 160 -1.60 20.99 21.25
C GLU A 160 -0.80 19.69 21.44
N GLY A 161 -1.39 18.53 21.10
CA GLY A 161 -0.73 17.24 21.25
C GLY A 161 -0.55 16.79 22.70
N ARG A 162 -1.36 17.32 23.63
CA ARG A 162 -1.22 17.10 25.09
C ARG A 162 -1.97 15.85 25.60
N GLY A 163 -3.04 15.45 24.93
CA GLY A 163 -3.81 14.25 25.24
C GLY A 163 -3.09 12.94 24.91
N GLN A 164 -3.78 11.84 25.21
CA GLN A 164 -3.33 10.46 24.95
C GLN A 164 -4.14 9.77 23.85
N ASP A 165 -5.18 10.42 23.32
CA ASP A 165 -5.93 9.92 22.16
C ASP A 165 -5.12 10.03 20.86
N VAL A 166 -5.64 9.39 19.80
CA VAL A 166 -4.99 9.34 18.48
C VAL A 166 -4.81 10.74 17.87
N ALA A 167 -5.72 11.69 18.12
CA ALA A 167 -5.62 13.03 17.56
C ALA A 167 -4.52 13.86 18.22
N SER A 168 -4.37 13.78 19.55
CA SER A 168 -3.25 14.37 20.26
C SER A 168 -1.92 13.73 19.88
N GLN A 169 -1.84 12.41 19.79
CA GLN A 169 -0.61 11.72 19.39
C GLN A 169 -0.21 12.08 17.94
N ALA A 170 -1.16 12.11 17.01
CA ALA A 170 -0.93 12.52 15.63
C ALA A 170 -0.38 13.95 15.55
N ASN A 171 -0.99 14.91 16.26
CA ASN A 171 -0.52 16.29 16.27
C ASN A 171 0.85 16.45 16.95
N ARG A 172 1.15 15.67 17.98
CA ARG A 172 2.48 15.65 18.61
C ARG A 172 3.54 15.24 17.58
N HIS A 173 3.28 14.19 16.80
CA HIS A 173 4.17 13.75 15.73
C HIS A 173 4.30 14.79 14.60
N LEU A 174 3.18 15.35 14.14
CA LEU A 174 3.15 16.36 13.08
C LEU A 174 3.94 17.62 13.49
N ARG A 175 3.78 18.10 14.73
CA ARG A 175 4.53 19.26 15.23
C ARG A 175 6.02 18.96 15.37
N ALA A 176 6.37 17.79 15.91
CA ALA A 176 7.77 17.37 16.00
C ALA A 176 8.45 17.29 14.63
N ALA A 177 7.72 16.84 13.59
CA ALA A 177 8.20 16.87 12.22
C ALA A 177 8.31 18.31 11.68
N ASP A 178 7.36 19.19 11.97
CA ASP A 178 7.37 20.58 11.50
C ASP A 178 8.53 21.40 12.11
N ASP A 179 8.83 21.16 13.38
CA ASP A 179 9.90 21.81 14.12
C ASP A 179 11.30 21.21 13.82
N ASN A 180 11.36 20.14 13.01
CA ASN A 180 12.62 19.50 12.66
C ASN A 180 13.48 20.39 11.75
N GLU A 181 14.77 20.51 12.05
CA GLU A 181 15.71 21.35 11.30
C GLU A 181 15.92 20.89 9.84
N CYS A 182 15.67 19.61 9.54
CA CYS A 182 15.73 19.07 8.18
C CYS A 182 14.49 19.44 7.34
N CYS A 183 13.44 20.02 7.94
CA CYS A 183 12.26 20.49 7.23
C CYS A 183 12.45 21.94 6.76
N LEU A 184 12.79 22.11 5.48
CA LEU A 184 12.98 23.43 4.88
C LEU A 184 11.67 23.97 4.29
N PRO A 185 11.36 25.27 4.48
CA PRO A 185 10.23 25.94 3.84
C PRO A 185 10.17 25.73 2.32
N ALA A 186 9.00 25.36 1.79
CA ALA A 186 8.74 25.20 0.36
C ALA A 186 8.55 26.57 -0.33
N THR A 187 9.54 27.46 -0.19
CA THR A 187 9.53 28.84 -0.71
C THR A 187 10.54 29.01 -1.84
N ALA A 188 10.38 30.06 -2.65
CA ALA A 188 11.30 30.37 -3.74
C ALA A 188 12.76 30.55 -3.28
N SER A 189 12.98 31.01 -2.04
CA SER A 189 14.32 31.15 -1.46
C SER A 189 15.06 29.81 -1.30
N ASN A 190 14.34 28.71 -1.08
CA ASN A 190 14.92 27.37 -0.93
C ASN A 190 14.88 26.54 -2.22
N GLU A 191 14.33 27.08 -3.32
CA GLU A 191 14.21 26.36 -4.59
C GLU A 191 15.56 25.85 -5.11
N ARG A 192 16.62 26.66 -4.97
CA ARG A 192 17.96 26.25 -5.37
C ARG A 192 18.43 25.01 -4.59
N THR A 193 18.22 24.99 -3.28
CA THR A 193 18.58 23.87 -2.41
C THR A 193 17.81 22.60 -2.80
N PHE A 194 16.51 22.72 -3.08
CA PHE A 194 15.71 21.60 -3.56
C PHE A 194 16.22 21.05 -4.90
N LYS A 195 16.57 21.93 -5.83
CA LYS A 195 17.13 21.54 -7.13
C LYS A 195 18.49 20.85 -7.01
N GLU A 196 19.35 21.34 -6.13
CA GLU A 196 20.66 20.72 -5.85
C GLU A 196 20.49 19.33 -5.25
N TRP A 197 19.57 19.16 -4.29
CA TRP A 197 19.24 17.85 -3.71
C TRP A 197 18.65 16.90 -4.75
N ASP A 198 17.68 17.34 -5.55
CA ASP A 198 17.04 16.52 -6.59
C ASP A 198 18.09 16.03 -7.59
N GLN A 199 19.02 16.91 -7.99
CA GLN A 199 20.14 16.52 -8.82
C GLN A 199 21.11 15.54 -8.14
N ALA A 200 21.42 15.71 -6.86
CA ALA A 200 22.36 14.84 -6.17
C ALA A 200 21.79 13.42 -5.96
N VAL A 201 20.54 13.33 -5.54
CA VAL A 201 19.89 12.05 -5.18
C VAL A 201 19.36 11.33 -6.42
N CYS A 202 18.87 12.06 -7.43
CA CYS A 202 18.19 11.44 -8.57
C CYS A 202 19.08 11.20 -9.80
N LYS A 203 20.29 11.79 -9.88
CA LYS A 203 21.23 11.54 -11.00
C LYS A 203 21.80 10.11 -11.04
N ASN A 204 21.76 9.38 -9.93
CA ASN A 204 22.27 7.99 -9.85
C ASN A 204 21.18 6.92 -10.07
N ARG A 205 19.95 7.29 -10.43
CA ARG A 205 18.91 6.28 -10.66
C ARG A 205 19.08 5.64 -12.04
N PRO A 206 19.27 4.30 -12.14
CA PRO A 206 18.80 3.62 -13.32
C PRO A 206 17.31 3.91 -13.45
N SER A 207 16.87 4.23 -14.66
CA SER A 207 15.45 4.26 -15.00
C SER A 207 14.92 2.83 -14.95
N SER A 208 14.78 2.24 -13.75
CA SER A 208 13.99 1.03 -13.63
C SER A 208 12.56 1.43 -13.91
N SER A 209 12.01 0.89 -15.01
CA SER A 209 10.56 0.77 -15.14
C SER A 209 10.08 0.12 -13.86
N LEU A 210 9.10 0.73 -13.17
CA LEU A 210 8.43 0.08 -12.06
C LEU A 210 7.88 -1.24 -12.57
N ASP A 211 8.29 -2.35 -11.95
CA ASP A 211 7.85 -3.68 -12.35
C ASP A 211 6.34 -3.77 -12.06
N GLU A 212 5.56 -3.88 -13.13
CA GLU A 212 4.15 -4.22 -13.01
C GLU A 212 4.06 -5.69 -12.57
N VAL A 213 3.16 -5.99 -11.64
CA VAL A 213 2.98 -7.34 -11.07
C VAL A 213 1.51 -7.71 -11.09
N LEU A 214 1.20 -8.95 -11.45
CA LEU A 214 -0.15 -9.53 -11.34
C LEU A 214 -0.41 -9.99 -9.91
N LEU A 215 -1.53 -9.58 -9.30
CA LEU A 215 -1.97 -10.11 -8.02
C LEU A 215 -3.06 -11.17 -8.21
N ILE A 216 -2.89 -12.34 -7.61
CA ILE A 216 -3.89 -13.42 -7.59
C ILE A 216 -4.27 -13.70 -6.13
N LEU A 217 -5.57 -13.70 -5.83
CA LEU A 217 -6.09 -14.04 -4.50
C LEU A 217 -6.45 -15.52 -4.44
N ALA A 218 -6.01 -16.22 -3.40
CA ALA A 218 -6.32 -17.63 -3.20
C ALA A 218 -6.61 -17.97 -1.73
N VAL A 219 -7.51 -18.93 -1.51
CA VAL A 219 -7.79 -19.51 -0.20
C VAL A 219 -7.51 -20.99 -0.22
N ARG A 220 -7.13 -21.56 0.93
CA ARG A 220 -7.02 -23.00 1.09
C ARG A 220 -8.38 -23.53 1.54
N PRO A 221 -9.10 -24.29 0.70
CA PRO A 221 -10.36 -24.87 1.12
C PRO A 221 -10.14 -25.87 2.26
N PRO A 222 -11.10 -26.04 3.17
CA PRO A 222 -11.00 -26.97 4.28
C PRO A 222 -10.81 -28.40 3.75
N SER A 223 -9.59 -28.92 3.84
CA SER A 223 -9.27 -30.27 3.38
C SER A 223 -9.60 -31.31 4.45
N SER A 224 -10.07 -32.49 4.05
CA SER A 224 -10.32 -33.65 4.92
C SER A 224 -9.03 -34.35 5.42
N GLY A 225 -7.86 -33.70 5.30
CA GLY A 225 -6.55 -34.24 5.63
C GLY A 225 -5.61 -33.22 6.26
N ARG A 226 -4.35 -33.62 6.47
CA ARG A 226 -3.31 -32.73 7.02
C ARG A 226 -3.01 -31.62 6.03
N LEU A 227 -3.18 -30.37 6.46
CA LEU A 227 -2.75 -29.18 5.72
C LEU A 227 -1.24 -29.27 5.46
N ARG A 228 -0.84 -29.37 4.18
CA ARG A 228 0.57 -29.29 3.75
C ARG A 228 1.11 -27.88 3.93
N SER A 229 2.41 -27.72 4.17
CA SER A 229 2.99 -26.37 4.30
C SER A 229 3.05 -25.69 2.94
N LEU A 230 2.82 -24.38 2.90
CA LEU A 230 3.06 -23.58 1.70
C LEU A 230 4.55 -23.51 1.35
N ASP A 231 5.46 -23.73 2.31
CA ASP A 231 6.90 -23.85 2.05
C ASP A 231 7.24 -24.96 1.05
N GLU A 232 6.41 -26.01 0.99
CA GLU A 232 6.60 -27.12 0.05
C GLU A 232 6.42 -26.69 -1.41
N LEU A 233 5.87 -25.49 -1.65
CA LEU A 233 5.74 -24.93 -2.98
C LEU A 233 7.00 -24.19 -3.44
N GLN A 234 7.94 -23.85 -2.55
CA GLN A 234 9.14 -23.10 -2.95
C GLN A 234 9.98 -23.89 -3.96
N GLY A 235 10.30 -23.26 -5.09
CA GLY A 235 10.98 -23.88 -6.23
C GLY A 235 10.12 -24.87 -7.01
N GLN A 236 8.79 -24.91 -6.78
CA GLN A 236 7.85 -25.79 -7.46
C GLN A 236 6.88 -25.00 -8.36
N GLY A 237 6.24 -25.71 -9.28
CA GLY A 237 5.19 -25.16 -10.13
C GLY A 237 3.81 -25.17 -9.47
N LEU A 238 3.08 -24.08 -9.66
CA LEU A 238 1.64 -23.95 -9.45
C LEU A 238 0.94 -23.97 -10.80
N TYR A 239 0.07 -24.95 -10.99
CA TYR A 239 -0.81 -24.99 -12.14
C TYR A 239 -2.00 -24.05 -11.91
N MET A 240 -2.28 -23.15 -12.86
CA MET A 240 -3.45 -22.29 -12.83
C MET A 240 -4.33 -22.60 -14.04
N GLN A 241 -5.58 -22.94 -13.77
CA GLN A 241 -6.59 -23.21 -14.78
C GLN A 241 -7.56 -22.02 -14.88
N CYS A 242 -7.75 -21.48 -16.09
CA CYS A 242 -8.74 -20.43 -16.36
C CYS A 242 -9.81 -20.96 -17.32
N LEU A 243 -11.06 -21.04 -16.84
CA LEU A 243 -12.17 -21.54 -17.65
C LEU A 243 -12.87 -20.42 -18.45
N GLU A 244 -12.64 -19.16 -18.09
CA GLU A 244 -13.24 -17.99 -18.74
C GLU A 244 -12.22 -17.16 -19.55
N GLU A 245 -12.70 -16.56 -20.65
CA GLU A 245 -11.86 -15.81 -21.58
C GLU A 245 -11.26 -14.55 -20.95
N VAL A 246 -12.07 -13.81 -20.18
CA VAL A 246 -11.67 -12.55 -19.54
C VAL A 246 -10.55 -12.78 -18.53
N GLU A 247 -10.72 -13.80 -17.69
CA GLU A 247 -9.76 -14.19 -16.66
C GLU A 247 -8.42 -14.60 -17.28
N GLY A 248 -8.44 -15.54 -18.23
CA GLY A 248 -7.21 -16.01 -18.86
C GLY A 248 -6.52 -14.94 -19.71
N THR A 249 -7.28 -14.03 -20.34
CA THR A 249 -6.71 -12.89 -21.06
C THR A 249 -5.99 -11.92 -20.12
N GLN A 250 -6.57 -11.62 -18.95
CA GLN A 250 -5.93 -10.76 -17.95
C GLN A 250 -4.61 -11.36 -17.46
N VAL A 251 -4.59 -12.65 -17.14
CA VAL A 251 -3.36 -13.34 -16.71
C VAL A 251 -2.33 -13.37 -17.85
N TRP A 252 -2.77 -13.60 -19.08
CA TRP A 252 -1.88 -13.68 -20.24
C TRP A 252 -1.23 -12.33 -20.57
N ASP A 253 -1.99 -11.23 -20.54
CA ASP A 253 -1.50 -9.91 -20.93
C ASP A 253 -0.71 -9.22 -19.80
N ALA A 254 -0.80 -9.74 -18.58
CA ALA A 254 -0.02 -9.26 -17.45
C ALA A 254 1.48 -9.66 -17.56
N PRO A 255 2.36 -8.91 -16.88
CA PRO A 255 3.78 -9.25 -16.71
C PRO A 255 4.00 -10.68 -16.21
N ASP A 256 5.22 -11.18 -16.40
CA ASP A 256 5.58 -12.53 -15.92
C ASP A 256 5.65 -12.61 -14.40
N GLN A 257 5.96 -11.51 -13.74
CA GLN A 257 5.97 -11.43 -12.29
C GLN A 257 4.54 -11.45 -11.74
N THR A 258 4.27 -12.42 -10.88
CA THR A 258 2.96 -12.66 -10.27
C THR A 258 3.13 -12.84 -8.77
N ILE A 259 2.29 -12.23 -7.95
CA ILE A 259 2.18 -12.51 -6.52
C ILE A 259 0.86 -13.22 -6.27
N VAL A 260 0.93 -14.43 -5.73
CA VAL A 260 -0.25 -15.15 -5.25
C VAL A 260 -0.38 -14.93 -3.75
N MET A 261 -1.46 -14.31 -3.31
CA MET A 261 -1.77 -14.05 -1.90
C MET A 261 -2.67 -15.19 -1.40
N VAL A 262 -2.17 -15.97 -0.45
CA VAL A 262 -2.81 -17.20 0.03
C VAL A 262 -3.26 -17.05 1.48
N TRP A 263 -4.55 -17.25 1.72
CA TRP A 263 -5.11 -17.39 3.07
C TRP A 263 -5.38 -18.85 3.40
N ASP A 264 -5.22 -19.24 4.67
CA ASP A 264 -5.50 -20.61 5.11
C ASP A 264 -6.98 -20.97 5.10
N SER A 265 -7.87 -19.99 4.98
CA SER A 265 -9.31 -20.21 4.82
C SER A 265 -10.03 -18.97 4.28
N ALA A 266 -11.23 -19.17 3.73
CA ALA A 266 -12.12 -18.06 3.36
C ALA A 266 -12.51 -17.19 4.57
N GLU A 267 -12.56 -17.77 5.76
CA GLU A 267 -12.78 -17.04 7.02
C GLU A 267 -11.58 -16.14 7.37
N ALA A 268 -10.35 -16.62 7.21
CA ALA A 268 -9.16 -15.80 7.45
C ALA A 268 -9.10 -14.60 6.49
N LEU A 269 -9.50 -14.81 5.23
CA LEU A 269 -9.65 -13.75 4.24
C LEU A 269 -10.74 -12.74 4.65
N SER A 270 -11.93 -13.21 5.06
CA SER A 270 -13.04 -12.36 5.48
C SER A 270 -12.81 -11.69 6.85
N GLN A 271 -11.80 -12.11 7.61
CA GLN A 271 -11.36 -11.44 8.83
C GLN A 271 -10.16 -10.51 8.62
N GLY A 272 -9.59 -10.45 7.41
CA GLY A 272 -8.49 -9.55 7.09
C GLY A 272 -7.18 -9.96 7.74
N ARG A 273 -7.01 -11.27 7.97
CA ARG A 273 -5.73 -11.83 8.39
C ARG A 273 -4.69 -11.61 7.28
N GLN A 274 -3.41 -11.57 7.67
CA GLN A 274 -2.35 -11.45 6.68
C GLN A 274 -2.23 -12.75 5.86
N PRO A 275 -2.11 -12.67 4.52
CA PRO A 275 -1.85 -13.84 3.69
C PRO A 275 -0.37 -14.25 3.77
N THR A 276 -0.10 -15.50 3.36
CA THR A 276 1.22 -15.89 2.88
C THR A 276 1.36 -15.48 1.42
N LEU A 277 2.48 -14.88 1.04
CA LEU A 277 2.74 -14.45 -0.33
C LEU A 277 3.60 -15.49 -1.05
N LEU A 278 3.20 -15.88 -2.25
CA LEU A 278 4.00 -16.67 -3.18
C LEU A 278 4.46 -15.74 -4.30
N LEU A 279 5.77 -15.49 -4.35
CA LEU A 279 6.40 -14.74 -5.43
C LEU A 279 6.65 -15.69 -6.58
N CYS A 280 5.97 -15.47 -7.70
CA CYS A 280 5.98 -16.37 -8.84
C CYS A 280 6.46 -15.71 -10.13
N SER A 281 7.10 -16.50 -10.98
CA SER A 281 7.34 -16.20 -12.39
C SER A 281 6.53 -17.13 -13.29
N LYS A 282 6.07 -16.62 -14.43
CA LYS A 282 5.22 -17.37 -15.36
C LYS A 282 6.07 -18.08 -16.41
N ASN A 283 6.20 -19.40 -16.28
CA ASN A 283 7.16 -20.15 -17.10
C ASN A 283 6.52 -20.92 -18.25
N THR A 284 5.24 -21.28 -18.13
CA THR A 284 4.50 -21.85 -19.26
C THR A 284 3.13 -21.21 -19.41
N ARG A 285 2.77 -20.91 -20.65
CA ARG A 285 1.46 -20.41 -21.05
C ARG A 285 0.90 -21.32 -22.12
N ASN A 286 -0.33 -21.78 -21.95
CA ASN A 286 -1.04 -22.50 -22.99
C ASN A 286 -2.43 -21.90 -23.17
N ALA A 287 -2.81 -21.67 -24.42
CA ALA A 287 -4.12 -21.20 -24.78
C ALA A 287 -4.94 -22.36 -25.34
N GLY A 288 -6.25 -22.34 -25.10
CA GLY A 288 -7.16 -23.35 -25.58
C GLY A 288 -7.24 -23.37 -27.12
N PRO A 289 -7.78 -24.45 -27.71
CA PRO A 289 -7.75 -24.69 -29.16
C PRO A 289 -8.50 -23.65 -30.01
N ASN A 290 -9.34 -22.82 -29.38
CA ASN A 290 -10.12 -21.78 -30.04
C ASN A 290 -9.52 -20.37 -29.84
N SER A 291 -8.35 -20.24 -29.22
CA SER A 291 -7.66 -18.97 -29.04
C SER A 291 -6.69 -18.72 -30.19
N ASP A 292 -6.58 -17.47 -30.64
CA ASP A 292 -5.58 -17.04 -31.62
C ASP A 292 -4.18 -16.87 -30.99
N ARG A 293 -4.05 -17.10 -29.67
CA ARG A 293 -2.82 -16.89 -28.91
C ARG A 293 -1.92 -18.14 -28.93
N HIS A 294 -0.64 -17.96 -29.21
CA HIS A 294 0.33 -19.06 -29.23
C HIS A 294 0.94 -19.30 -27.84
N GLY A 295 0.74 -20.52 -27.32
CA GLY A 295 1.38 -20.97 -26.09
C GLY A 295 2.89 -21.15 -26.21
N THR A 296 3.58 -21.14 -25.06
CA THR A 296 5.03 -21.38 -24.98
C THR A 296 5.39 -22.87 -25.07
N ASN A 297 4.42 -23.76 -24.88
CA ASN A 297 4.56 -25.20 -25.02
C ASN A 297 3.45 -25.76 -25.92
N GLN A 298 3.85 -26.43 -27.00
CA GLN A 298 2.96 -27.01 -28.02
C GLN A 298 2.66 -28.49 -27.78
N SER A 299 3.13 -29.07 -26.67
CA SER A 299 2.87 -30.48 -26.35
C SER A 299 1.40 -30.70 -25.98
N ALA A 300 0.91 -31.93 -26.20
CA ALA A 300 -0.47 -32.30 -25.89
C ALA A 300 -0.82 -32.22 -24.38
N ASN A 301 0.19 -32.24 -23.51
CA ASN A 301 0.08 -32.03 -22.06
C ASN A 301 1.06 -30.93 -21.67
N PRO A 302 0.72 -29.66 -21.91
CA PRO A 302 1.68 -28.55 -21.89
C PRO A 302 2.22 -28.27 -20.49
N ILE A 303 1.54 -28.72 -19.43
CA ILE A 303 1.93 -28.48 -18.04
C ILE A 303 1.86 -29.78 -17.25
N ALA A 304 2.98 -30.17 -16.66
CA ALA A 304 3.10 -31.33 -15.78
C ALA A 304 4.14 -31.08 -14.68
N GLY A 305 4.11 -31.91 -13.62
CA GLY A 305 5.05 -31.82 -12.51
C GLY A 305 4.76 -30.73 -11.48
N PHE A 306 3.58 -30.10 -11.51
CA PHE A 306 3.20 -29.07 -10.54
C PHE A 306 2.94 -29.66 -9.14
N ALA A 307 3.25 -28.88 -8.10
CA ALA A 307 3.07 -29.26 -6.69
C ALA A 307 1.79 -28.68 -6.08
N GLY A 308 1.19 -27.66 -6.70
CA GLY A 308 -0.08 -27.07 -6.29
C GLY A 308 -0.92 -26.63 -7.49
N VAL A 309 -2.19 -26.39 -7.23
CA VAL A 309 -3.18 -25.97 -8.23
C VAL A 309 -4.01 -24.81 -7.72
N LEU A 310 -4.16 -23.79 -8.55
CA LEU A 310 -5.12 -22.71 -8.42
C LEU A 310 -6.29 -22.97 -9.36
N PHE A 311 -7.49 -23.12 -8.82
CA PHE A 311 -8.70 -23.34 -9.60
C PHE A 311 -9.93 -22.78 -8.87
N ASP A 312 -11.02 -22.52 -9.58
CA ASP A 312 -12.32 -22.18 -8.99
C ASP A 312 -13.23 -23.41 -9.01
N GLN A 313 -13.43 -24.05 -7.84
CA GLN A 313 -14.24 -25.27 -7.75
C GLN A 313 -15.69 -25.06 -8.20
N GLN A 314 -16.28 -23.89 -7.91
CA GLN A 314 -17.67 -23.63 -8.32
C GLN A 314 -17.73 -23.34 -9.82
N GLN A 315 -16.73 -22.67 -10.41
CA GLN A 315 -16.63 -22.50 -11.87
C GLN A 315 -16.53 -23.85 -12.59
N GLY A 316 -15.69 -24.76 -12.10
CA GLY A 316 -15.60 -26.12 -12.64
C GLY A 316 -16.95 -26.86 -12.57
N THR A 317 -17.63 -26.77 -11.43
CA THR A 317 -18.96 -27.39 -11.23
C THR A 317 -20.02 -26.78 -12.16
N ARG A 318 -20.00 -25.45 -12.35
CA ARG A 318 -20.89 -24.73 -13.28
C ARG A 318 -20.68 -25.18 -14.72
N HIS A 319 -19.43 -25.27 -15.16
CA HIS A 319 -19.08 -25.73 -16.50
C HIS A 319 -19.56 -27.16 -16.78
N LEU A 320 -19.41 -28.07 -15.83
CA LEU A 320 -19.87 -29.46 -15.99
C LEU A 320 -21.40 -29.56 -16.01
N ASN A 321 -22.10 -28.72 -15.25
CA ASN A 321 -23.56 -28.76 -15.15
C ASN A 321 -24.28 -27.84 -16.15
N SER A 322 -23.55 -27.09 -16.99
CA SER A 322 -24.12 -26.11 -17.94
C SER A 322 -25.06 -25.08 -17.29
N VAL A 323 -24.75 -24.67 -16.06
CA VAL A 323 -25.56 -23.70 -15.29
C VAL A 323 -24.95 -22.31 -15.38
N ASN A 324 -25.75 -21.33 -15.81
CA ASN A 324 -25.42 -19.91 -15.71
C ASN A 324 -25.67 -19.43 -14.26
N SER A 325 -24.67 -19.49 -13.39
CA SER A 325 -24.72 -18.83 -12.08
C SER A 325 -23.49 -17.94 -11.85
N THR A 326 -23.62 -17.01 -10.91
CA THR A 326 -22.61 -16.03 -10.50
C THR A 326 -21.27 -16.69 -10.08
N ARG A 327 -20.16 -15.96 -10.25
CA ARG A 327 -18.78 -16.42 -9.94
C ARG A 327 -18.58 -16.78 -8.47
N SER A 328 -17.56 -17.58 -8.15
CA SER A 328 -17.12 -17.76 -6.77
C SER A 328 -16.55 -16.45 -6.26
N VAL A 329 -17.35 -15.80 -5.44
CA VAL A 329 -16.98 -14.52 -4.86
C VAL A 329 -16.86 -14.73 -3.36
N SER A 330 -15.71 -14.34 -2.81
CA SER A 330 -15.55 -14.25 -1.36
C SER A 330 -15.80 -12.83 -0.91
N THR A 331 -16.54 -12.69 0.18
CA THR A 331 -16.64 -11.42 0.90
C THR A 331 -15.33 -11.20 1.64
N LEU A 332 -14.58 -10.20 1.20
CA LEU A 332 -13.41 -9.71 1.90
C LEU A 332 -13.82 -9.12 3.26
N TRP A 333 -12.87 -8.93 4.17
CA TRP A 333 -13.10 -8.29 5.48
C TRP A 333 -13.68 -6.88 5.40
N SER A 334 -13.54 -6.27 4.23
CA SER A 334 -14.12 -4.99 3.87
C SER A 334 -15.60 -5.02 3.48
N GLY A 335 -16.20 -6.20 3.39
CA GLY A 335 -17.53 -6.39 2.79
C GLY A 335 -17.54 -6.36 1.26
N SER A 336 -16.39 -6.09 0.61
CA SER A 336 -16.28 -6.14 -0.85
C SER A 336 -16.23 -7.57 -1.36
N GLU A 337 -16.72 -7.73 -2.57
CA GLU A 337 -16.73 -8.98 -3.31
C GLU A 337 -15.48 -9.10 -4.17
N ALA A 338 -14.71 -10.18 -3.98
CA ALA A 338 -13.54 -10.48 -4.80
C ALA A 338 -13.57 -11.92 -5.33
N GLU A 339 -13.04 -12.11 -6.53
CA GLU A 339 -12.80 -13.42 -7.11
C GLU A 339 -11.57 -14.04 -6.47
N VAL A 340 -11.74 -15.26 -5.97
CA VAL A 340 -10.72 -15.96 -5.19
C VAL A 340 -10.61 -17.39 -5.69
N PHE A 341 -9.39 -17.83 -5.92
CA PHE A 341 -9.09 -19.20 -6.31
C PHE A 341 -8.98 -20.11 -5.09
N ASP A 342 -9.31 -21.38 -5.27
CA ASP A 342 -8.94 -22.43 -4.34
C ASP A 342 -7.50 -22.86 -4.64
N LEU A 343 -6.63 -22.78 -3.62
CA LEU A 343 -5.30 -23.39 -3.66
C LEU A 343 -5.34 -24.78 -3.05
N GLN A 344 -5.01 -25.79 -3.86
CA GLN A 344 -4.93 -27.18 -3.40
C GLN A 344 -3.61 -27.84 -3.80
N PHE A 345 -3.19 -28.80 -2.97
CA PHE A 345 -2.12 -29.73 -3.33
C PHE A 345 -2.77 -30.95 -4.00
N PRO A 346 -2.45 -31.25 -5.27
CA PRO A 346 -3.05 -32.38 -5.97
C PRO A 346 -2.66 -33.69 -5.28
N THR A 347 -3.65 -34.57 -5.09
CA THR A 347 -3.45 -35.88 -4.45
C THR A 347 -3.38 -37.03 -5.46
N THR A 348 -3.85 -36.81 -6.69
CA THR A 348 -4.08 -37.86 -7.69
C THR A 348 -3.21 -37.74 -8.93
N SER A 349 -2.97 -36.54 -9.45
CA SER A 349 -2.09 -36.32 -10.60
C SER A 349 -1.48 -34.92 -10.58
N ASN A 350 -0.25 -34.82 -11.08
CA ASN A 350 0.46 -33.57 -11.32
C ASN A 350 0.55 -33.24 -12.82
N ASN A 351 -0.35 -33.80 -13.64
CA ASN A 351 -0.48 -33.51 -15.06
C ASN A 351 -1.78 -32.73 -15.30
N CYS A 352 -1.72 -31.65 -16.09
CA CYS A 352 -2.87 -30.77 -16.32
C CYS A 352 -4.04 -31.53 -16.95
N LYS A 353 -3.81 -32.48 -17.86
CA LYS A 353 -4.88 -33.23 -18.52
C LYS A 353 -5.68 -34.08 -17.55
N ASP A 354 -4.99 -34.74 -16.62
CA ASP A 354 -5.64 -35.60 -15.62
C ASP A 354 -6.37 -34.77 -14.58
N PHE A 355 -5.82 -33.60 -14.22
CA PHE A 355 -6.46 -32.67 -13.30
C PHE A 355 -7.71 -32.03 -13.92
N ASP A 356 -7.61 -31.57 -15.17
CA ASP A 356 -8.72 -30.95 -15.91
C ASP A 356 -9.86 -31.93 -16.15
N GLY A 357 -9.53 -33.20 -16.39
CA GLY A 357 -10.51 -34.25 -16.67
C GLY A 357 -11.36 -33.92 -17.90
N ASN A 358 -12.65 -33.63 -17.68
CA ASN A 358 -13.60 -33.26 -18.73
C ASN A 358 -13.72 -31.74 -18.93
N LEU A 359 -13.02 -30.94 -18.13
CA LEU A 359 -12.99 -29.49 -18.30
C LEU A 359 -12.10 -29.14 -19.50
N ASN A 360 -12.51 -28.13 -20.26
CA ASN A 360 -11.76 -27.59 -21.38
C ASN A 360 -11.36 -26.14 -21.07
N PRO A 361 -10.30 -25.91 -20.27
CA PRO A 361 -9.85 -24.58 -19.94
C PRO A 361 -9.52 -23.74 -21.18
N LYS A 362 -9.85 -22.45 -21.08
CA LYS A 362 -9.52 -21.44 -22.11
C LYS A 362 -8.06 -21.08 -22.06
N TYR A 363 -7.49 -21.02 -20.86
CA TYR A 363 -6.08 -20.74 -20.64
C TYR A 363 -5.56 -21.58 -19.49
N GLN A 364 -4.28 -21.90 -19.58
CA GLN A 364 -3.55 -22.73 -18.63
C GLN A 364 -2.19 -22.10 -18.40
N PHE A 365 -1.78 -21.97 -17.14
CA PHE A 365 -0.50 -21.35 -16.78
C PHE A 365 0.27 -22.22 -15.78
N LEU A 366 1.59 -22.22 -15.90
CA LEU A 366 2.50 -22.73 -14.89
C LEU A 366 3.20 -21.53 -14.26
N LEU A 367 2.88 -21.26 -12.99
CA LEU A 367 3.52 -20.24 -12.17
C LEU A 367 4.59 -20.93 -11.34
N GLU A 368 5.86 -20.64 -11.55
CA GLU A 368 6.94 -21.15 -10.72
C GLU A 368 7.09 -20.29 -9.47
N VAL A 369 7.00 -20.90 -8.31
CA VAL A 369 7.13 -20.21 -7.02
C VAL A 369 8.61 -20.05 -6.69
N GLU A 370 9.11 -18.84 -6.77
CA GLU A 370 10.51 -18.53 -6.46
C GLU A 370 10.73 -18.41 -4.95
N THR A 371 9.78 -17.80 -4.24
CA THR A 371 9.89 -17.52 -2.82
C THR A 371 8.53 -17.55 -2.13
N VAL A 372 8.52 -18.08 -0.90
CA VAL A 372 7.37 -18.06 0.00
C VAL A 372 7.67 -17.06 1.12
N VAL A 373 6.77 -16.10 1.32
CA VAL A 373 6.88 -15.07 2.37
C VAL A 373 5.68 -15.25 3.30
N HIS A 374 5.96 -15.73 4.52
CA HIS A 374 4.93 -15.90 5.55
C HIS A 374 4.45 -14.55 6.07
N SER A 375 3.20 -14.53 6.54
CA SER A 375 2.74 -13.44 7.40
C SER A 375 3.68 -13.31 8.59
N ALA A 376 4.01 -12.09 9.00
CA ALA A 376 4.72 -11.90 10.26
C ALA A 376 3.79 -12.37 11.39
N GLU A 377 4.06 -13.53 12.00
CA GLU A 377 3.42 -13.92 13.26
C GLU A 377 3.75 -12.83 14.27
N GLU A 378 2.75 -12.00 14.61
CA GLU A 378 2.77 -10.94 15.62
C GLU A 378 4.18 -10.46 16.03
N ALA A 379 4.98 -10.04 15.04
CA ALA A 379 6.00 -9.07 15.34
C ALA A 379 5.21 -7.79 15.59
N THR A 380 4.82 -7.55 16.85
CA THR A 380 4.83 -6.18 17.34
C THR A 380 6.15 -5.61 16.83
N PRO A 381 6.14 -4.57 15.97
CA PRO A 381 7.39 -3.98 15.52
C PRO A 381 8.23 -3.78 16.76
N ASP A 382 9.47 -4.29 16.72
CA ASP A 382 10.40 -4.17 17.85
C ASP A 382 10.27 -2.75 18.38
N ALA A 383 10.06 -2.57 19.68
CA ALA A 383 9.91 -1.24 20.25
C ALA A 383 11.15 -0.37 19.93
N ALA A 384 12.27 -1.00 19.54
CA ALA A 384 13.45 -0.35 19.00
C ALA A 384 13.30 0.27 17.58
N PHE A 385 12.34 -0.18 16.76
CA PHE A 385 12.08 0.32 15.40
C PHE A 385 10.76 1.11 15.28
N VAL A 386 9.89 1.06 16.30
CA VAL A 386 8.91 2.12 16.51
C VAL A 386 9.67 3.29 17.10
N TRP A 387 9.55 4.46 16.50
CA TRP A 387 10.19 5.68 17.00
C TRP A 387 9.54 6.07 18.34
N GLU A 388 9.99 5.47 19.44
CA GLU A 388 9.73 5.98 20.78
C GLU A 388 10.51 7.28 20.90
N CYS A 389 9.78 8.39 20.94
CA CYS A 389 10.31 9.71 21.27
C CYS A 389 10.99 9.63 22.66
N HIS A 390 12.29 9.37 22.71
CA HIS A 390 13.09 9.45 23.93
C HIS A 390 13.29 10.91 24.35
N TRP A 391 12.22 11.57 24.80
CA TRP A 391 12.29 12.90 25.39
C TRP A 391 11.40 12.97 26.62
N ALA A 392 11.78 12.22 27.66
CA ALA A 392 11.47 12.56 29.06
C ALA A 392 12.24 11.65 30.03
N LEU A 393 13.54 11.86 30.16
CA LEU A 393 14.21 11.71 31.46
C LEU A 393 15.31 12.77 31.52
N GLU A 394 14.90 14.03 31.69
CA GLU A 394 15.69 14.96 32.49
C GLU A 394 15.81 14.36 33.90
N LYS A 395 16.81 13.50 34.10
CA LYS A 395 17.43 13.41 35.41
C LYS A 395 18.33 14.62 35.49
N GLY A 396 17.90 15.60 36.27
CA GLY A 396 18.64 16.83 36.53
C GLY A 396 20.09 16.58 36.94
N PRO A 397 20.93 17.63 36.90
CA PRO A 397 22.34 17.49 37.19
C PRO A 397 22.50 17.03 38.65
N PRO A 398 23.40 16.07 38.94
CA PRO A 398 23.72 15.77 40.32
C PRO A 398 24.47 16.98 40.89
N MET A 399 23.75 17.78 41.69
CA MET A 399 24.39 18.71 42.63
C MET A 399 25.18 17.90 43.67
N GLY A 400 26.48 18.19 43.76
CA GLY A 400 27.27 18.06 44.97
C GLY A 400 28.09 16.78 45.10
N ALA A 401 29.40 16.88 44.85
CA ALA A 401 30.42 17.05 45.90
C ALA A 401 31.81 16.51 45.45
N CYS A 402 32.81 17.41 45.53
CA CYS A 402 34.21 17.19 45.93
C CYS A 402 34.92 15.89 45.45
N GLY A 403 35.96 15.99 44.62
CA GLY A 403 37.32 16.27 45.09
C GLY A 403 38.37 15.57 44.20
N PRO A 404 39.67 15.88 44.38
CA PRO A 404 40.62 16.08 43.28
C PRO A 404 41.47 14.85 42.97
N PHE A 405 41.86 14.69 41.71
CA PHE A 405 43.23 14.35 41.26
C PHE A 405 43.39 14.75 39.79
#